data_AF-A0A1D6KXY2-F1
#
_entry.id   AF-A0A1D6KXY2-F1
#
_cell.length_a   1.000
_cell.length_b   1.000
_cell.length_c   1.000
_cell.angle_alpha   90.00
_cell.angle_beta   90.00
_cell.angle_gamma   90.00
#
_symmetry.space_group_name_H-M   'P 1'
#
loop_
_entity.id
_entity.type
_entity.pdbx_description
1 polymer ?
#
loop_
_entity_poly.entity_id
_entity_poly.type
_entity_poly.pdbx_seq_one_letter_code
_entity_poly.pdbx_strand_id
1 'polypeptide(L)'
;MCNRSIKKSRAYSLISSPKSGGGEELSVEERNLLSVAYKNVIGARRASWRIISSIEQKEEGRGNEAHAASIRAYRSKIETELARICDGILALLDSHLVPSAGGAESKVFYIKMKGDYHRYLAEFKSGAERKDAAESTMNAYKAAQDIALADLAPTHPIRLGLALNFSVFYYKILNSPDRACNLAKQVCFFSFYPPFVICFHFETLCDLF
;
A
#
# COMPACT_ATOMS: atom_id res chain seq x y z
N MET A 1 -15.64 -21.46 -11.74
CA MET A 1 -14.94 -21.65 -10.43
C MET A 1 -13.48 -22.07 -10.57
N CYS A 2 -13.09 -22.91 -11.55
CA CYS A 2 -11.71 -23.38 -11.77
C CYS A 2 -10.63 -22.27 -11.85
N ASN A 3 -10.90 -21.19 -12.61
CA ASN A 3 -9.91 -20.14 -12.88
C ASN A 3 -9.50 -19.32 -11.63
N ARG A 4 -10.39 -19.20 -10.63
CA ARG A 4 -10.12 -18.42 -9.41
C ARG A 4 -9.23 -19.18 -8.42
N SER A 5 -9.38 -20.51 -8.37
CA SER A 5 -8.54 -21.38 -7.53
C SER A 5 -7.12 -21.50 -8.08
N ILE A 6 -6.97 -21.60 -9.41
CA ILE A 6 -5.66 -21.63 -10.07
C ILE A 6 -4.89 -20.31 -9.85
N LYS A 7 -5.56 -19.15 -9.98
CA LYS A 7 -4.93 -17.86 -9.70
C LYS A 7 -4.48 -17.75 -8.24
N LYS A 8 -5.27 -18.27 -7.30
CA LYS A 8 -4.88 -18.33 -5.89
C LYS A 8 -3.69 -19.25 -5.64
N SER A 9 -3.65 -20.44 -6.24
CA SER A 9 -2.53 -21.37 -6.06
C SER A 9 -1.24 -20.83 -6.67
N ARG A 10 -1.30 -20.22 -7.86
CA ARG A 10 -0.14 -19.61 -8.52
C ARG A 10 0.38 -18.39 -7.77
N ALA A 11 -0.51 -17.57 -7.21
CA ALA A 11 -0.09 -16.50 -6.32
C ALA A 11 0.54 -17.05 -5.04
N TYR A 12 -0.05 -18.10 -4.45
CA TYR A 12 0.52 -18.75 -3.26
C TYR A 12 1.90 -19.34 -3.54
N SER A 13 2.12 -19.97 -4.70
CA SER A 13 3.44 -20.51 -5.08
C SER A 13 4.48 -19.41 -5.28
N LEU A 14 4.10 -18.27 -5.87
CA LEU A 14 4.98 -17.10 -5.99
C LEU A 14 5.36 -16.51 -4.62
N ILE A 15 4.44 -16.61 -3.64
CA ILE A 15 4.64 -16.12 -2.27
C ILE A 15 5.45 -17.11 -1.41
N SER A 16 5.16 -18.40 -1.51
CA SER A 16 5.77 -19.46 -0.70
C SER A 16 7.13 -19.92 -1.23
N SER A 17 7.38 -19.69 -2.51
CA SER A 17 8.63 -20.00 -3.18
C SER A 17 8.92 -18.86 -4.14
N PRO A 18 9.35 -17.68 -3.63
CA PRO A 18 9.98 -16.71 -4.50
C PRO A 18 11.10 -17.49 -5.20
N LYS A 19 11.12 -17.52 -6.53
CA LYS A 19 12.13 -18.30 -7.26
C LYS A 19 13.51 -17.89 -6.73
N SER A 20 14.09 -18.69 -5.83
CA SER A 20 15.42 -18.45 -5.25
C SER A 20 16.52 -18.89 -6.24
N GLY A 21 16.30 -18.66 -7.53
CA GLY A 21 17.21 -19.05 -8.60
C GLY A 21 16.87 -18.33 -9.90
N GLY A 22 17.73 -17.38 -10.28
CA GLY A 22 17.67 -16.58 -11.51
C GLY A 22 16.93 -15.27 -11.32
N GLY A 23 17.64 -14.13 -11.41
CA GLY A 23 17.10 -12.77 -11.31
C GLY A 23 16.17 -12.36 -12.47
N GLU A 24 15.23 -13.23 -12.82
CA GLU A 24 14.24 -12.99 -13.86
C GLU A 24 13.18 -11.98 -13.37
N GLU A 25 12.87 -11.01 -14.23
CA GLU A 25 11.79 -10.07 -13.99
C GLU A 25 10.44 -10.79 -14.06
N LEU A 26 9.54 -10.54 -13.10
CA LEU A 26 8.17 -11.05 -13.18
C LEU A 26 7.45 -10.44 -14.38
N SER A 27 6.72 -11.29 -15.13
CA SER A 27 5.81 -10.82 -16.18
C SER A 27 4.73 -9.88 -15.61
N VAL A 28 4.12 -9.06 -16.47
CA VAL A 28 3.02 -8.16 -16.07
C VAL A 28 1.88 -8.93 -15.40
N GLU A 29 1.55 -10.13 -15.88
CA GLU A 29 0.52 -10.98 -15.27
C GLU A 29 0.92 -11.45 -13.88
N GLU A 30 2.17 -11.91 -13.69
CA GLU A 30 2.67 -12.38 -12.39
C GLU A 30 2.76 -11.25 -11.36
N ARG A 31 3.23 -10.07 -11.79
CA ARG A 31 3.25 -8.84 -10.98
C ARG A 31 1.84 -8.45 -10.51
N ASN A 32 0.86 -8.48 -11.41
CA ASN A 32 -0.52 -8.19 -11.08
C ASN A 32 -1.13 -9.24 -10.13
N LEU A 33 -0.84 -10.52 -10.35
CA LEU A 33 -1.28 -11.60 -9.45
C LEU A 33 -0.70 -11.45 -8.04
N LEU A 34 0.60 -11.17 -7.93
CA LEU A 34 1.28 -10.91 -6.65
C LEU A 34 0.63 -9.73 -5.92
N SER A 35 0.44 -8.61 -6.62
CA SER A 35 -0.16 -7.41 -6.05
C SER A 35 -1.59 -7.64 -5.56
N VAL A 36 -2.43 -8.30 -6.35
CA VAL A 36 -3.80 -8.63 -5.98
C VAL A 36 -3.84 -9.56 -4.77
N ALA A 37 -2.97 -10.57 -4.72
CA ALA A 37 -2.90 -11.52 -3.62
C ALA A 37 -2.56 -10.82 -2.30
N TYR A 38 -1.46 -10.07 -2.26
CA TYR A 38 -1.08 -9.35 -1.05
C TYR A 38 -2.06 -8.24 -0.69
N LYS A 39 -2.64 -7.51 -1.66
CA LYS A 39 -3.68 -6.49 -1.43
C LYS A 39 -4.91 -7.09 -0.74
N ASN A 40 -5.35 -8.28 -1.13
CA ASN A 40 -6.48 -8.95 -0.50
C ASN A 40 -6.18 -9.37 0.94
N VAL A 41 -5.02 -9.97 1.17
CA VAL A 41 -4.60 -10.44 2.50
C VAL A 41 -4.44 -9.25 3.46
N ILE A 42 -3.68 -8.22 3.06
CA ILE A 42 -3.48 -7.04 3.90
C ILE A 42 -4.76 -6.22 4.06
N GLY A 43 -5.61 -6.16 3.02
CA GLY A 43 -6.88 -5.44 3.04
C GLY A 43 -7.85 -6.01 4.07
N ALA A 44 -7.98 -7.35 4.12
CA ALA A 44 -8.80 -8.03 5.11
C ALA A 44 -8.32 -7.73 6.54
N ARG A 45 -7.01 -7.82 6.79
CA ARG A 45 -6.44 -7.54 8.12
C ARG A 45 -6.54 -6.08 8.53
N ARG A 46 -6.34 -5.13 7.61
CA ARG A 46 -6.54 -3.70 7.88
C ARG A 46 -8.01 -3.38 8.18
N ALA A 47 -8.97 -4.03 7.52
CA ALA A 47 -10.38 -3.88 7.85
C ALA A 47 -10.69 -4.41 9.26
N SER A 48 -10.21 -5.61 9.60
CA SER A 48 -10.33 -6.16 10.96
C SER A 48 -9.71 -5.23 12.00
N TRP A 49 -8.50 -4.73 11.75
CA TRP A 49 -7.83 -3.80 12.67
C TRP A 49 -8.66 -2.54 12.92
N ARG A 50 -9.18 -1.87 11.87
CA ARG A 50 -10.04 -0.67 12.04
C ARG A 50 -11.29 -0.94 12.87
N ILE A 51 -11.94 -2.07 12.63
CA ILE A 51 -13.14 -2.46 13.38
C ILE A 51 -12.79 -2.64 14.85
N ILE A 52 -11.75 -3.43 15.15
CA ILE A 52 -11.32 -3.71 16.52
C ILE A 52 -10.86 -2.44 17.24
N SER A 53 -10.06 -1.58 16.60
CA SER A 53 -9.65 -0.28 17.17
C SER A 53 -10.85 0.63 17.46
N SER A 54 -11.89 0.62 16.61
CA SER A 54 -13.12 1.38 16.86
C SER A 54 -13.93 0.82 18.02
N ILE A 55 -13.97 -0.50 18.20
CA ILE A 55 -14.63 -1.14 19.35
C ILE A 55 -13.86 -0.86 20.64
N GLU A 56 -12.52 -0.91 20.61
CA GLU A 56 -11.66 -0.56 21.76
C GLU A 56 -11.96 0.86 22.24
N GLN A 57 -11.94 1.85 21.34
CA GLN A 57 -12.25 3.25 21.67
C GLN A 57 -13.65 3.42 22.27
N LYS A 58 -14.65 2.65 21.79
CA LYS A 58 -16.02 2.69 22.33
C LYS A 58 -16.11 2.10 23.74
N GLU A 59 -15.41 1.01 24.01
CA GLU A 59 -15.40 0.39 25.34
C GLU A 59 -14.57 1.19 26.36
N GLU A 60 -13.46 1.80 25.93
CA GLU A 60 -12.71 2.77 26.73
C GLU A 60 -13.58 3.98 27.10
N GLY A 61 -14.34 4.54 26.13
CA GLY A 61 -15.28 5.64 26.37
C GLY A 61 -16.45 5.28 27.30
N ARG A 62 -16.74 3.99 27.49
CA ARG A 62 -17.75 3.48 28.46
C ARG A 62 -17.17 3.21 29.85
N GLY A 63 -15.85 3.36 30.03
CA GLY A 63 -15.16 3.02 31.28
C GLY A 63 -15.05 1.51 31.53
N ASN A 64 -15.22 0.69 30.49
CA ASN A 64 -15.24 -0.76 30.60
C ASN A 64 -13.84 -1.36 30.43
N GLU A 65 -12.95 -1.06 31.37
CA GLU A 65 -11.51 -1.36 31.29
C GLU A 65 -11.20 -2.85 31.05
N ALA A 66 -11.98 -3.76 31.64
CA ALA A 66 -11.79 -5.20 31.45
C ALA A 66 -12.05 -5.63 30.00
N HIS A 67 -13.10 -5.11 29.38
CA HIS A 67 -13.41 -5.38 27.98
C HIS A 67 -12.40 -4.68 27.07
N ALA A 68 -12.07 -3.42 27.34
CA ALA A 68 -11.05 -2.68 26.60
C ALA A 68 -9.69 -3.41 26.60
N ALA A 69 -9.25 -3.95 27.74
CA ALA A 69 -8.02 -4.73 27.84
C ALA A 69 -8.05 -6.01 26.99
N SER A 70 -9.18 -6.74 26.98
CA SER A 70 -9.36 -7.93 26.14
C SER A 70 -9.33 -7.59 24.64
N ILE A 71 -10.00 -6.50 24.26
CA ILE A 71 -10.02 -6.01 22.87
C ILE A 71 -8.61 -5.55 22.44
N ARG A 72 -7.88 -4.86 23.31
CA ARG A 72 -6.50 -4.42 23.08
C ARG A 72 -5.56 -5.60 22.83
N ALA A 73 -5.69 -6.66 23.62
CA ALA A 73 -4.92 -7.90 23.41
C ALA A 73 -5.24 -8.53 22.04
N TYR A 74 -6.50 -8.49 21.61
CA TYR A 74 -6.90 -8.97 20.28
C TYR A 74 -6.37 -8.06 19.15
N ARG A 75 -6.43 -6.73 19.32
CA ARG A 75 -5.83 -5.77 18.39
C ARG A 75 -4.34 -6.04 18.20
N SER A 76 -3.59 -6.26 19.28
CA SER A 76 -2.15 -6.55 19.23
C SER A 76 -1.82 -7.83 18.43
N LYS A 77 -2.69 -8.85 18.49
CA LYS A 77 -2.56 -10.05 17.62
C LYS A 77 -2.73 -9.69 16.15
N ILE A 78 -3.73 -8.87 15.81
CA ILE A 78 -3.95 -8.40 14.43
C ILE A 78 -2.77 -7.56 13.95
N GLU A 79 -2.22 -6.69 14.79
CA GLU A 79 -1.04 -5.86 14.48
C GLU A 79 0.20 -6.71 14.22
N THR A 80 0.42 -7.76 15.01
CA THR A 80 1.50 -8.73 14.78
C THR A 80 1.34 -9.43 13.43
N GLU A 81 0.11 -9.84 13.06
CA GLU A 81 -0.15 -10.43 11.75
C GLU A 81 0.06 -9.43 10.60
N LEU A 82 -0.39 -8.18 10.76
CA LEU A 82 -0.18 -7.11 9.79
C LEU A 82 1.31 -6.84 9.57
N ALA A 83 2.08 -6.71 10.66
CA ALA A 83 3.52 -6.49 10.61
C ALA A 83 4.21 -7.63 9.85
N ARG A 84 3.91 -8.90 10.20
CA ARG A 84 4.47 -10.07 9.52
C ARG A 84 4.16 -10.10 8.02
N ILE A 85 2.95 -9.72 7.61
CA ILE A 85 2.57 -9.64 6.19
C ILE A 85 3.38 -8.54 5.49
N CYS A 86 3.49 -7.35 6.10
CA CYS A 86 4.28 -6.23 5.57
C CYS A 86 5.76 -6.59 5.45
N ASP A 87 6.36 -7.16 6.50
CA ASP A 87 7.78 -7.52 6.52
C ASP A 87 8.09 -8.57 5.44
N GLY A 88 7.21 -9.55 5.24
CA GLY A 88 7.38 -10.57 4.20
C GLY A 88 7.40 -10.00 2.78
N ILE A 89 6.52 -9.05 2.44
CA ILE A 89 6.53 -8.43 1.11
C ILE A 89 7.64 -7.39 0.96
N LEU A 90 7.99 -6.65 2.02
CA LEU A 90 9.11 -5.72 2.00
C LEU A 90 10.43 -6.46 1.76
N ALA A 91 10.64 -7.59 2.42
CA ALA A 91 11.79 -8.45 2.17
C ALA A 91 11.84 -8.94 0.71
N LEU A 92 10.71 -9.42 0.17
CA LEU A 92 10.61 -9.87 -1.23
C LEU A 92 10.88 -8.73 -2.24
N LEU A 93 10.38 -7.52 -1.95
CA LEU A 93 10.63 -6.34 -2.78
C LEU A 93 12.11 -5.99 -2.81
N ASP A 94 12.77 -5.97 -1.64
CA ASP A 94 14.16 -5.58 -1.50
C ASP A 94 15.15 -6.62 -2.02
N SER A 95 14.88 -7.92 -1.81
CA SER A 95 15.80 -8.98 -2.21
C SER A 95 15.67 -9.41 -3.67
N HIS A 96 14.48 -9.27 -4.28
CA HIS A 96 14.22 -9.84 -5.60
C HIS A 96 13.56 -8.87 -6.58
N LEU A 97 12.41 -8.27 -6.22
CA LEU A 97 11.56 -7.59 -7.22
C LEU A 97 12.10 -6.23 -7.66
N VAL A 98 12.60 -5.41 -6.73
CA VAL A 98 13.21 -4.12 -7.07
C VAL A 98 14.52 -4.32 -7.84
N PRO A 99 15.43 -5.24 -7.42
CA PRO A 99 16.64 -5.54 -8.20
C PRO A 99 16.39 -6.13 -9.59
N SER A 100 15.32 -6.92 -9.80
CA SER A 100 15.03 -7.53 -11.11
C SER A 100 14.23 -6.64 -12.05
N ALA A 101 13.85 -5.43 -11.64
CA ALA A 101 13.07 -4.51 -12.46
C ALA A 101 13.91 -3.91 -13.61
N GLY A 102 13.70 -4.36 -14.84
CA GLY A 102 14.42 -3.87 -16.01
C GLY A 102 13.87 -2.57 -16.59
N GLY A 103 12.59 -2.27 -16.38
CA GLY A 103 11.90 -1.10 -16.95
C GLY A 103 11.42 -0.08 -15.90
N ALA A 104 11.20 1.15 -16.33
CA ALA A 104 10.66 2.21 -15.47
C ALA A 104 9.30 1.83 -14.88
N GLU A 105 8.43 1.18 -15.67
CA GLU A 105 7.10 0.75 -15.22
C GLU A 105 7.19 -0.20 -14.03
N SER A 106 8.04 -1.22 -14.11
CA SER A 106 8.21 -2.22 -13.06
C SER A 106 8.89 -1.65 -11.82
N LYS A 107 9.90 -0.82 -12.03
CA LYS A 107 10.62 -0.14 -10.95
C LYS A 107 9.70 0.78 -10.15
N VAL A 108 8.91 1.64 -10.83
CA VAL A 108 7.93 2.51 -10.16
C VAL A 108 6.88 1.66 -9.45
N PHE A 109 6.40 0.57 -10.06
CA PHE A 109 5.41 -0.32 -9.45
C PHE A 109 5.90 -0.92 -8.13
N TYR A 110 7.10 -1.50 -8.11
CA TYR A 110 7.64 -2.15 -6.91
C TYR A 110 8.04 -1.14 -5.83
N ILE A 111 8.64 -0.01 -6.19
CA ILE A 111 8.99 1.02 -5.21
C ILE A 111 7.73 1.67 -4.63
N LYS A 112 6.70 1.94 -5.46
CA LYS A 112 5.38 2.36 -4.97
C LYS A 112 4.80 1.33 -3.99
N MET A 113 4.89 0.05 -4.33
CA MET A 113 4.41 -1.04 -3.47
C MET A 113 5.16 -1.04 -2.13
N LYS A 114 6.48 -0.84 -2.13
CA LYS A 114 7.29 -0.66 -0.92
C LYS A 114 6.78 0.49 -0.05
N GLY A 115 6.52 1.65 -0.66
CA GLY A 115 5.91 2.80 0.03
C GLY A 115 4.54 2.49 0.62
N ASP A 116 3.70 1.73 -0.10
CA ASP A 116 2.38 1.31 0.41
C ASP A 116 2.48 0.44 1.67
N TYR A 117 3.41 -0.51 1.72
CA TYR A 117 3.56 -1.40 2.88
C TYR A 117 4.20 -0.71 4.09
N HIS A 118 5.18 0.17 3.88
CA HIS A 118 5.64 1.03 4.97
C HIS A 118 4.54 1.97 5.47
N ARG A 119 3.69 2.49 4.58
CA ARG A 119 2.54 3.30 4.97
C ARG A 119 1.57 2.51 5.85
N TYR A 120 1.31 1.24 5.50
CA TYR A 120 0.46 0.37 6.33
C TYR A 120 1.07 0.11 7.70
N LEU A 121 2.39 -0.08 7.81
CA LEU A 121 3.08 -0.17 9.11
C LEU A 121 2.87 1.12 9.92
N ALA A 122 3.02 2.29 9.29
CA ALA A 122 2.82 3.58 9.95
C ALA A 122 1.37 3.82 10.43
N GLU A 123 0.36 3.11 9.90
CA GLU A 123 -1.05 3.25 10.33
C GLU A 123 -1.25 2.81 11.79
N PHE A 124 -0.57 1.75 12.23
CA PHE A 124 -0.78 1.13 13.54
C PHE A 124 0.44 1.14 14.47
N LYS A 125 1.64 1.41 13.96
CA LYS A 125 2.84 1.59 14.80
C LYS A 125 2.77 2.92 15.57
N SER A 126 3.53 2.98 16.68
CA SER A 126 3.64 4.14 17.57
C SER A 126 5.11 4.53 17.82
N GLY A 127 5.34 5.74 18.33
CA GLY A 127 6.68 6.19 18.75
C GLY A 127 7.71 6.16 17.61
N ALA A 128 8.91 5.65 17.91
CA ALA A 128 10.02 5.56 16.95
C ALA A 128 9.67 4.70 15.73
N GLU A 129 9.02 3.54 15.92
CA GLU A 129 8.64 2.66 14.80
C GLU A 129 7.69 3.35 13.81
N ARG A 130 6.79 4.21 14.29
CA ARG A 130 5.91 5.00 13.42
C ARG A 130 6.70 6.00 12.58
N LYS A 131 7.69 6.66 13.21
CA LYS A 131 8.55 7.64 12.54
C LYS A 131 9.39 6.95 11.45
N ASP A 132 10.01 5.83 11.76
CA ASP A 132 10.83 5.06 10.81
C ASP A 132 10.00 4.55 9.63
N ALA A 133 8.77 4.07 9.89
CA ALA A 133 7.85 3.66 8.84
C ALA A 133 7.40 4.84 7.96
N ALA A 134 7.16 6.02 8.55
CA ALA A 134 6.82 7.23 7.80
C ALA A 134 7.98 7.74 6.93
N GLU A 135 9.21 7.74 7.47
CA GLU A 135 10.41 8.10 6.72
C GLU A 135 10.68 7.13 5.57
N SER A 136 10.56 5.83 5.82
CA SER A 136 10.68 4.79 4.78
C SER A 136 9.61 4.93 3.69
N THR A 137 8.37 5.28 4.07
CA THR A 137 7.29 5.58 3.13
C THR A 137 7.63 6.79 2.26
N MET A 138 8.10 7.87 2.87
CA MET A 138 8.49 9.10 2.17
C MET A 138 9.60 8.83 1.15
N ASN A 139 10.65 8.11 1.56
CA ASN A 139 11.79 7.81 0.71
C ASN A 139 11.37 6.93 -0.48
N ALA A 140 10.55 5.91 -0.25
CA ALA A 140 10.04 5.06 -1.33
C ALA A 140 9.16 5.85 -2.31
N TYR A 141 8.19 6.63 -1.83
CA TYR A 141 7.32 7.38 -2.74
C TYR A 141 8.06 8.45 -3.53
N LYS A 142 9.04 9.15 -2.93
CA LYS A 142 9.90 10.09 -3.66
C LYS A 142 10.71 9.39 -4.75
N ALA A 143 11.38 8.28 -4.42
CA ALA A 143 12.15 7.52 -5.42
C ALA A 143 11.27 6.99 -6.57
N ALA A 144 10.06 6.53 -6.27
CA ALA A 144 9.09 6.14 -7.30
C ALA A 144 8.61 7.34 -8.11
N GLN A 145 8.43 8.50 -7.48
CA GLN A 145 7.99 9.72 -8.13
C GLN A 145 9.04 10.24 -9.11
N ASP A 146 10.31 10.27 -8.72
CA ASP A 146 11.41 10.74 -9.57
C ASP A 146 11.48 9.94 -10.88
N ILE A 147 11.40 8.60 -10.79
CA ILE A 147 11.37 7.72 -11.97
C ILE A 147 10.08 7.92 -12.78
N ALA A 148 8.92 8.02 -12.12
CA ALA A 148 7.65 8.19 -12.80
C ALA A 148 7.54 9.54 -13.53
N LEU A 149 8.12 10.60 -12.99
CA LEU A 149 8.16 11.93 -13.62
C LEU A 149 9.05 11.93 -14.87
N ALA A 150 10.17 11.20 -14.83
CA ALA A 150 11.12 11.09 -15.94
C ALA A 150 10.61 10.20 -17.08
N ASP A 151 10.08 9.01 -16.73
CA ASP A 151 9.95 7.92 -17.72
C ASP A 151 8.50 7.52 -18.03
N LEU A 152 7.50 7.98 -17.26
CA LEU A 152 6.10 7.61 -17.47
C LEU A 152 5.26 8.83 -17.87
N ALA A 153 4.38 8.66 -18.86
CA ALA A 153 3.44 9.71 -19.26
C ALA A 153 2.58 10.18 -18.07
N PRO A 154 2.16 11.47 -18.00
CA PRO A 154 1.30 11.98 -16.92
C PRO A 154 0.00 11.20 -16.73
N THR A 155 -0.53 10.59 -17.80
CA THR A 155 -1.75 9.77 -17.80
C THR A 155 -1.51 8.29 -17.49
N HIS A 156 -0.25 7.88 -17.26
CA HIS A 156 0.09 6.48 -17.03
C HIS A 156 -0.54 5.96 -15.73
N PRO A 157 -1.28 4.83 -15.74
CA PRO A 157 -2.04 4.36 -14.57
C PRO A 157 -1.20 4.19 -13.29
N ILE A 158 0.04 3.73 -13.41
CA ILE A 158 0.96 3.55 -12.28
C ILE A 158 1.39 4.91 -11.69
N ARG A 159 1.61 5.93 -12.52
CA ARG A 159 1.97 7.29 -12.09
C ARG A 159 0.79 7.95 -11.37
N LEU A 160 -0.42 7.82 -11.93
CA LEU A 160 -1.66 8.29 -11.27
C LEU A 160 -1.88 7.58 -9.93
N GLY A 161 -1.71 6.25 -9.89
CA GLY A 161 -1.87 5.45 -8.67
C GLY A 161 -0.80 5.73 -7.60
N LEU A 162 0.43 6.05 -7.99
CA LEU A 162 1.48 6.51 -7.08
C LEU A 162 1.07 7.83 -6.42
N ALA A 163 0.68 8.82 -7.22
CA ALA A 163 0.37 10.14 -6.71
C ALA A 163 -0.89 10.15 -5.83
N LEU A 164 -1.90 9.33 -6.15
CA LEU A 164 -3.02 9.07 -5.26
C LEU A 164 -2.55 8.53 -3.90
N ASN A 165 -1.78 7.44 -3.88
CA ASN A 165 -1.33 6.84 -2.61
C ASN A 165 -0.39 7.76 -1.82
N PHE A 166 0.41 8.57 -2.51
CA PHE A 166 1.27 9.55 -1.88
C PHE A 166 0.46 10.72 -1.29
N SER A 167 -0.63 11.15 -1.93
CA SER A 167 -1.56 12.12 -1.32
C SER A 167 -2.21 11.57 -0.05
N VAL A 168 -2.62 10.29 -0.05
CA VAL A 168 -3.16 9.61 1.14
C VAL A 168 -2.14 9.58 2.28
N PHE A 169 -0.86 9.39 1.97
CA PHE A 169 0.22 9.44 2.96
C PHE A 169 0.35 10.80 3.62
N TYR A 170 0.39 11.87 2.81
CA TYR A 170 0.44 13.24 3.34
C TYR A 170 -0.75 13.54 4.26
N TYR A 171 -1.94 13.09 3.89
CA TYR A 171 -3.15 13.29 4.67
C TYR A 171 -3.13 12.45 5.96
N LYS A 172 -3.04 11.12 5.84
CA LYS A 172 -3.30 10.18 6.95
C LYS A 172 -2.13 9.98 7.90
N ILE A 173 -0.89 10.10 7.42
CA ILE A 173 0.31 9.80 8.24
C ILE A 173 1.01 11.07 8.67
N LEU A 174 1.18 12.03 7.76
CA LEU A 174 1.90 13.29 8.02
C LEU A 174 0.99 14.44 8.46
N ASN A 175 -0.32 14.22 8.55
CA ASN A 175 -1.32 15.22 8.94
C ASN A 175 -1.13 16.56 8.20
N SER A 176 -0.86 16.49 6.90
CA SER A 176 -0.52 17.62 6.04
C SER A 176 -1.54 17.73 4.89
N PRO A 177 -2.79 18.15 5.17
CA PRO A 177 -3.86 18.17 4.16
C PRO A 177 -3.55 19.09 2.98
N ASP A 178 -2.90 20.23 3.19
CA ASP A 178 -2.53 21.15 2.11
C ASP A 178 -1.61 20.48 1.09
N ARG A 179 -0.60 19.72 1.57
CA ARG A 179 0.31 18.97 0.70
C ARG A 179 -0.39 17.84 -0.03
N ALA A 180 -1.30 17.14 0.66
CA ALA A 180 -2.11 16.09 0.03
C ALA A 180 -2.97 16.65 -1.11
N CYS A 181 -3.65 17.78 -0.87
CA CYS A 181 -4.48 18.48 -1.85
C CYS A 181 -3.66 18.97 -3.05
N ASN A 182 -2.51 19.60 -2.80
CA ASN A 182 -1.63 20.07 -3.86
C ASN A 182 -1.13 18.94 -4.75
N LEU A 183 -0.74 17.80 -4.15
CA LEU A 183 -0.30 16.63 -4.92
C LEU A 183 -1.45 16.00 -5.71
N ALA A 184 -2.64 15.87 -5.12
CA ALA A 184 -3.83 15.37 -5.80
C ALA A 184 -4.22 16.24 -7.01
N LYS A 185 -4.19 17.58 -6.85
CA LYS A 185 -4.51 18.53 -7.93
C LYS A 185 -3.57 18.42 -9.12
N GLN A 186 -2.26 18.24 -8.87
CA GLN A 186 -1.28 18.05 -9.95
C GLN A 186 -1.63 16.85 -10.84
N VAL A 187 -2.26 15.81 -10.28
CA VAL A 187 -2.66 14.60 -11.01
C VAL A 187 -3.94 14.82 -11.80
N CYS A 188 -4.95 15.44 -11.15
CA CYS A 188 -6.23 15.71 -11.79
C CYS A 188 -6.06 16.59 -13.03
N PHE A 189 -5.24 17.65 -12.97
CA PHE A 189 -5.03 18.57 -14.10
C PHE A 189 -4.57 17.87 -15.39
N PHE A 190 -3.81 16.76 -15.32
CA PHE A 190 -3.39 16.01 -16.51
C PHE A 190 -4.43 14.99 -16.99
N SER A 191 -5.34 14.54 -16.11
CA SER A 191 -6.39 13.57 -16.45
C SER A 191 -7.61 14.24 -17.14
N PHE A 192 -7.73 15.57 -17.05
CA PHE A 192 -8.83 16.33 -17.66
C PHE A 192 -8.67 16.61 -19.16
N TYR A 193 -7.61 16.12 -19.82
CA TYR A 193 -7.54 16.15 -21.28
C TYR A 193 -8.28 14.95 -21.90
N PRO A 194 -9.33 15.17 -22.72
CA PRO A 194 -10.03 14.07 -23.43
C PRO A 194 -9.04 13.31 -24.34
N PRO A 195 -9.19 11.97 -24.53
CA PRO A 195 -10.46 11.21 -24.47
C PRO A 195 -10.60 10.19 -23.32
N PHE A 196 -9.70 10.14 -22.33
CA PHE A 196 -9.72 9.07 -21.32
C PHE A 196 -10.28 9.53 -19.96
N VAL A 197 -11.57 9.23 -19.72
CA VAL A 197 -12.23 9.42 -18.42
C VAL A 197 -11.75 8.35 -17.41
N ILE A 198 -10.67 8.63 -16.69
CA ILE A 198 -10.28 7.89 -15.46
C ILE A 198 -10.69 8.70 -14.20
N CYS A 199 -11.71 9.55 -14.31
CA CYS A 199 -12.03 10.56 -13.27
C CYS A 199 -12.94 10.05 -12.13
N PHE A 200 -13.63 8.92 -12.28
CA PHE A 200 -14.69 8.53 -11.33
C PHE A 200 -14.24 7.97 -9.96
N HIS A 201 -12.93 7.87 -9.70
CA HIS A 201 -12.44 7.48 -8.36
C HIS A 201 -11.73 8.59 -7.61
N PHE A 202 -11.32 9.68 -8.27
CA PHE A 202 -10.53 10.71 -7.62
C PHE A 202 -11.38 11.73 -6.87
N GLU A 203 -12.52 12.17 -7.44
CA GLU A 203 -13.47 13.06 -6.74
C GLU A 203 -14.05 12.39 -5.50
N THR A 204 -14.50 11.13 -5.61
CA THR A 204 -15.05 10.40 -4.47
C THR A 204 -14.00 10.10 -3.40
N LEU A 205 -12.71 10.06 -3.75
CA LEU A 205 -11.63 9.91 -2.78
C LEU A 205 -11.28 11.23 -2.11
N CYS A 206 -11.30 12.36 -2.82
CA CYS A 206 -11.15 13.69 -2.22
C CYS A 206 -12.28 14.02 -1.25
N ASP A 207 -13.52 13.59 -1.52
CA ASP A 207 -14.66 13.78 -0.62
C ASP A 207 -14.73 12.74 0.52
N LEU A 208 -13.90 11.69 0.49
CA LEU A 208 -13.75 10.70 1.57
C LEU A 208 -12.49 10.90 2.43
N PHE A 209 -11.65 11.90 2.12
CA PHE A 209 -10.56 12.34 3.00
C PHE A 209 -11.09 13.40 3.96
#